data_AF-A0A2H6A0C5-F1
#
_entry.id   AF-A0A2H6A0C5-F1
#
_cell.length_a   1.000
_cell.length_b   1.000
_cell.length_c   1.000
_cell.angle_alpha   90.00
_cell.angle_beta   90.00
_cell.angle_gamma   90.00
#
_symmetry.space_group_name_H-M   'P 1'
#
loop_
_entity.id
_entity.type
_entity.pdbx_description
1 polymer ?
#
loop_
_entity_poly.entity_id
_entity_poly.type
_entity_poly.pdbx_seq_one_letter_code
_entity_poly.pdbx_strand_id
1 'polypeptide(L)'
;MGFWSRLFGRGRSNELKPQRLDYLNEALALERQGDYEAALTSYRLALRDHPRDLRVLQNMAIAFTKTNRHDEAIRYYRRALEIDGTLAGAHYGLAFLLLRRGDREGAIRHLRAFLERPPKGPDASRWIEHAKASLAQLTSEESS
;
A
#
# COMPACT_ATOMS: atom_id res chain seq x y z
N MET A 1 -30.13 2.53 56.93
CA MET A 1 -29.47 1.98 55.72
C MET A 1 -29.14 3.14 54.79
N GLY A 2 -27.92 3.67 54.90
CA GLY A 2 -27.58 5.05 54.57
C GLY A 2 -27.47 5.38 53.08
N PHE A 3 -27.89 6.61 52.77
CA PHE A 3 -27.87 7.32 51.49
C PHE A 3 -26.53 7.25 50.72
N TRP A 4 -25.42 6.93 51.39
CA TRP A 4 -24.06 6.83 50.82
C TRP A 4 -23.81 5.60 49.94
N SER A 5 -24.61 4.52 50.06
CA SER A 5 -24.50 3.33 49.19
C SER A 5 -24.91 3.60 47.74
N ARG A 6 -25.56 4.73 47.45
CA ARG A 6 -25.90 5.20 46.11
C ARG A 6 -24.89 6.19 45.52
N LEU A 7 -24.02 6.78 46.33
CA LEU A 7 -23.01 7.75 45.84
C LEU A 7 -21.69 7.07 45.44
N PHE A 8 -21.35 5.93 46.04
CA PHE A 8 -20.17 5.12 45.68
C PHE A 8 -20.57 3.72 45.18
N GLY A 9 -21.59 3.69 44.32
CA GLY A 9 -22.00 2.49 43.61
C GLY A 9 -20.90 1.98 42.70
N ARG A 10 -20.10 1.05 43.24
CA ARG A 10 -19.38 -0.04 42.57
C ARG A 10 -19.14 0.23 41.08
N GLY A 11 -17.91 0.66 40.78
CA GLY A 11 -17.39 0.66 39.43
C GLY A 11 -17.70 -0.67 38.75
N ARG A 12 -18.69 -0.64 37.86
CA ARG A 12 -18.49 -1.30 36.59
C ARG A 12 -17.59 -0.33 35.84
N SER A 13 -16.29 -0.46 36.07
CA SER A 13 -15.33 -0.26 35.00
C SER A 13 -15.87 -1.14 33.88
N ASN A 14 -16.65 -0.51 33.00
CA ASN A 14 -16.93 -1.03 31.70
C ASN A 14 -15.51 -1.25 31.18
N GLU A 15 -15.02 -2.49 31.22
CA GLU A 15 -13.92 -2.90 30.36
C GLU A 15 -14.49 -2.79 28.95
N LEU A 16 -14.66 -1.55 28.49
CA LEU A 16 -14.44 -1.20 27.12
C LEU A 16 -12.97 -1.54 26.94
N LYS A 17 -12.67 -2.84 26.70
CA LYS A 17 -11.50 -3.21 25.94
C LYS A 17 -11.60 -2.28 24.73
N PRO A 18 -10.68 -1.31 24.56
CA PRO A 18 -10.77 -0.43 23.42
C PRO A 18 -10.93 -1.34 22.22
N GLN A 19 -12.08 -1.25 21.54
CA GLN A 19 -12.27 -1.99 20.30
C GLN A 19 -11.10 -1.56 19.45
N ARG A 20 -10.20 -2.50 19.16
CA ARG A 20 -9.04 -2.23 18.34
C ARG A 20 -9.62 -1.70 17.04
N LEU A 21 -9.50 -0.39 16.81
CA LEU A 21 -9.98 0.24 15.60
C LEU A 21 -9.29 -0.47 14.44
N ASP A 22 -10.09 -1.03 13.53
CA ASP A 22 -9.58 -1.69 12.34
C ASP A 22 -9.26 -0.64 11.29
N TYR A 23 -8.14 0.05 11.53
CA TYR A 23 -7.70 1.15 10.69
C TYR A 23 -7.38 0.72 9.26
N LEU A 24 -7.08 -0.57 9.02
CA LEU A 24 -6.88 -1.09 7.68
C LEU A 24 -8.21 -1.15 6.92
N ASN A 25 -9.27 -1.68 7.54
CA ASN A 25 -10.58 -1.72 6.90
C ASN A 25 -11.17 -0.32 6.68
N GLU A 26 -10.95 0.59 7.62
CA GLU A 26 -11.29 2.01 7.47
C GLU A 26 -10.55 2.66 6.29
N ALA A 27 -9.23 2.48 6.22
CA ALA A 27 -8.42 3.02 5.13
C ALA A 27 -8.86 2.49 3.76
N LEU A 28 -9.13 1.18 3.66
CA LEU A 28 -9.65 0.55 2.45
C LEU A 28 -11.04 1.10 2.07
N ALA A 29 -11.87 1.48 3.05
CA ALA A 29 -13.17 2.09 2.78
C ALA A 29 -13.03 3.51 2.23
N LEU A 30 -12.16 4.32 2.82
CA LEU A 30 -11.85 5.68 2.36
C LEU A 30 -11.22 5.67 0.96
N GLU A 31 -10.31 4.73 0.69
CA GLU A 31 -9.69 4.55 -0.62
C GLU A 31 -10.74 4.23 -1.71
N ARG A 32 -11.71 3.36 -1.41
CA ARG A 32 -12.82 3.06 -2.33
C ARG A 32 -13.72 4.27 -2.60
N GLN A 33 -13.76 5.23 -1.69
CA GLN A 33 -14.46 6.52 -1.88
C GLN A 33 -13.60 7.55 -2.60
N GLY A 34 -12.33 7.25 -2.87
CA GLY A 34 -11.37 8.18 -3.47
C GLY A 34 -10.77 9.19 -2.47
N ASP A 35 -11.06 9.08 -1.18
CA ASP A 35 -10.48 9.93 -0.15
C ASP A 35 -9.12 9.39 0.29
N TYR A 36 -8.12 9.60 -0.57
CA TYR A 36 -6.77 9.07 -0.39
C TYR A 36 -6.04 9.69 0.80
N GLU A 37 -6.29 10.95 1.15
CA GLU A 37 -5.61 11.61 2.28
C GLU A 37 -6.16 11.12 3.64
N ALA A 38 -7.49 10.92 3.74
CA ALA A 38 -8.06 10.27 4.91
C ALA A 38 -7.59 8.81 4.99
N ALA A 39 -7.58 8.07 3.87
CA ALA A 39 -7.07 6.70 3.82
C ALA A 39 -5.61 6.61 4.29
N LEU A 40 -4.74 7.53 3.87
CA LEU A 40 -3.36 7.60 4.33
C LEU A 40 -3.23 7.82 5.85
N THR A 41 -4.16 8.55 6.46
CA THR A 41 -4.19 8.73 7.91
C THR A 41 -4.51 7.41 8.61
N SER A 42 -5.56 6.71 8.18
CA SER A 42 -5.93 5.41 8.76
C SER A 42 -4.87 4.34 8.46
N TYR A 43 -4.27 4.33 7.27
CA TYR A 43 -3.13 3.44 6.98
C TYR A 43 -1.91 3.68 7.89
N ARG A 44 -1.58 4.93 8.23
CA ARG A 44 -0.48 5.22 9.18
C ARG A 44 -0.77 4.63 10.56
N LEU A 45 -2.02 4.67 11.01
CA LEU A 45 -2.44 4.07 12.27
C LEU A 45 -2.37 2.53 12.20
N ALA A 46 -2.83 1.93 11.10
CA ALA A 46 -2.71 0.49 10.86
C ALA A 46 -1.23 0.03 10.85
N LEU A 47 -0.35 0.80 10.21
CA LEU A 47 1.07 0.50 10.11
C LEU A 47 1.78 0.62 11.46
N ARG A 48 1.34 1.52 12.36
CA ARG A 48 1.90 1.64 13.71
C ARG A 48 1.76 0.33 14.49
N ASP A 49 0.61 -0.32 14.35
CA ASP A 49 0.30 -1.56 15.05
C ASP A 49 0.95 -2.78 14.36
N HIS A 50 1.10 -2.73 13.03
CA HIS A 50 1.73 -3.78 12.21
C HIS A 50 2.75 -3.20 11.21
N PRO A 51 3.98 -2.86 11.64
CA PRO A 51 4.94 -2.08 10.84
C PRO A 51 5.54 -2.82 9.63
N ARG A 52 5.25 -4.12 9.48
CA ARG A 52 5.71 -4.96 8.37
C ARG A 52 4.55 -5.54 7.56
N ASP A 53 3.33 -5.03 7.74
CA ASP A 53 2.18 -5.46 6.95
C ASP A 53 2.34 -5.01 5.49
N LEU A 54 2.62 -5.98 4.62
CA LEU A 54 2.81 -5.77 3.18
C LEU A 54 1.58 -5.17 2.51
N ARG A 55 0.37 -5.50 2.98
CA ARG A 55 -0.88 -4.96 2.43
C ARG A 55 -0.98 -3.46 2.70
N VAL A 56 -0.69 -3.05 3.95
CA VAL A 56 -0.69 -1.64 4.34
C VAL A 56 0.37 -0.87 3.57
N LEU A 57 1.62 -1.38 3.52
CA LEU A 57 2.72 -0.71 2.82
C LEU A 57 2.42 -0.53 1.32
N GLN A 58 1.90 -1.56 0.66
CA GLN A 58 1.53 -1.50 -0.75
C GLN A 58 0.39 -0.50 -1.00
N ASN A 59 -0.67 -0.53 -0.19
CA ASN A 59 -1.80 0.38 -0.38
C ASN A 59 -1.44 1.83 -0.06
N MET A 60 -0.59 2.09 0.94
CA MET A 60 -0.05 3.44 1.17
C MET A 60 0.71 3.94 -0.06
N ALA A 61 1.54 3.10 -0.68
CA ALA A 61 2.27 3.48 -1.89
C ALA A 61 1.34 3.77 -3.08
N ILE A 62 0.25 3.01 -3.22
CA ILE A 62 -0.80 3.28 -4.22
C ILE A 62 -1.48 4.63 -3.92
N ALA A 63 -1.89 4.88 -2.67
CA ALA A 63 -2.52 6.12 -2.28
C ALA A 63 -1.61 7.34 -2.53
N PHE A 64 -0.32 7.25 -2.15
CA PHE A 64 0.67 8.28 -2.47
C PHE A 64 0.84 8.49 -3.98
N THR A 65 0.77 7.43 -4.78
CA THR A 65 0.81 7.54 -6.24
C THR A 65 -0.40 8.31 -6.77
N LYS A 66 -1.59 8.05 -6.22
CA LYS A 66 -2.85 8.72 -6.59
C LYS A 66 -2.89 10.20 -6.19
N THR A 67 -2.20 10.56 -5.12
CA THR A 67 -2.07 11.95 -4.65
C THR A 67 -0.83 12.66 -5.21
N ASN A 68 -0.18 12.12 -6.25
CA ASN A 68 1.05 12.66 -6.86
C ASN A 68 2.27 12.83 -5.93
N ARG A 69 2.29 12.09 -4.81
CA ARG A 69 3.39 12.07 -3.83
C ARG A 69 4.37 10.95 -4.16
N HIS A 70 5.03 11.07 -5.32
CA HIS A 70 5.77 9.96 -5.94
C HIS A 70 7.00 9.52 -5.13
N ASP A 71 7.67 10.42 -4.42
CA ASP A 71 8.80 10.06 -3.55
C ASP A 71 8.36 9.14 -2.41
N GLU A 72 7.26 9.48 -1.74
CA GLU A 72 6.69 8.63 -0.70
C GLU A 72 6.26 7.29 -1.26
N ALA A 73 5.57 7.26 -2.40
CA ALA A 73 5.19 6.01 -3.04
C ALA A 73 6.40 5.10 -3.29
N ILE A 74 7.48 5.62 -3.86
CA ILE A 74 8.73 4.86 -4.09
C ILE A 74 9.29 4.33 -2.77
N ARG A 75 9.35 5.14 -1.71
CA ARG A 75 9.85 4.70 -0.40
C ARG A 75 9.04 3.54 0.17
N TYR A 76 7.71 3.61 0.10
CA TYR A 76 6.85 2.56 0.64
C TYR A 76 6.87 1.29 -0.21
N TYR A 77 6.95 1.39 -1.54
CA TYR A 77 7.16 0.20 -2.37
C TYR A 77 8.51 -0.47 -2.12
N ARG A 78 9.59 0.30 -1.96
CA ARG A 78 10.92 -0.25 -1.61
C ARG A 78 10.89 -0.95 -0.27
N ARG A 79 10.28 -0.34 0.75
CA ARG A 79 10.10 -0.98 2.07
C ARG A 79 9.30 -2.27 2.00
N ALA A 80 8.28 -2.35 1.13
CA ALA A 80 7.55 -3.59 0.91
C ALA A 80 8.45 -4.67 0.28
N LEU A 81 9.28 -4.30 -0.70
CA LEU A 81 10.24 -5.21 -1.35
C LEU A 81 11.40 -5.63 -0.44
N GLU A 82 11.78 -4.82 0.55
CA GLU A 82 12.73 -5.23 1.60
C GLU A 82 12.18 -6.36 2.48
N ILE A 83 10.85 -6.47 2.60
CA ILE A 83 10.18 -7.51 3.38
C ILE A 83 9.87 -8.74 2.50
N ASP A 84 9.32 -8.51 1.31
CA ASP A 84 9.08 -9.53 0.29
C ASP A 84 9.50 -9.00 -1.08
N GLY A 85 10.70 -9.39 -1.49
CA GLY A 85 11.29 -8.99 -2.77
C GLY A 85 10.60 -9.60 -3.99
N THR A 86 9.49 -10.32 -3.84
CA THR A 86 8.74 -10.94 -4.94
C THR A 86 7.35 -10.36 -5.11
N LEU A 87 7.03 -9.28 -4.37
CA LEU A 87 5.74 -8.62 -4.41
C LEU A 87 5.51 -7.91 -5.76
N ALA A 88 4.85 -8.61 -6.69
CA ALA A 88 4.63 -8.15 -8.06
C ALA A 88 4.03 -6.73 -8.13
N GLY A 89 3.01 -6.42 -7.31
CA GLY A 89 2.41 -5.09 -7.31
C GLY A 89 3.37 -3.96 -6.94
N ALA A 90 4.35 -4.22 -6.07
CA ALA A 90 5.38 -3.23 -5.72
C ALA A 90 6.41 -3.04 -6.85
N HIS A 91 6.81 -4.12 -7.53
CA HIS A 91 7.64 -4.02 -8.72
C HIS A 91 6.95 -3.22 -9.84
N TYR A 92 5.68 -3.50 -10.12
CA TYR A 92 4.94 -2.76 -11.13
C TYR A 92 4.81 -1.26 -10.78
N GLY A 93 4.45 -0.96 -9.52
CA GLY A 93 4.35 0.42 -9.03
C GLY A 93 5.66 1.20 -9.13
N LEU A 94 6.79 0.57 -8.76
CA LEU A 94 8.12 1.17 -8.93
C LEU A 94 8.47 1.39 -10.39
N ALA A 95 8.27 0.40 -11.27
CA ALA A 95 8.54 0.54 -12.69
C ALA A 95 7.83 1.76 -13.28
N PHE A 96 6.54 1.89 -12.98
CA PHE A 96 5.72 3.01 -13.42
C PHE A 96 6.23 4.37 -12.93
N LEU A 97 6.58 4.48 -11.63
CA LEU A 97 7.08 5.73 -11.05
C LEU A 97 8.48 6.09 -11.54
N LEU A 98 9.35 5.10 -11.77
CA LEU A 98 10.70 5.31 -12.29
C LEU A 98 10.67 5.76 -13.76
N LEU A 99 9.75 5.23 -14.58
CA LEU A 99 9.53 5.75 -15.93
C LEU A 99 9.17 7.23 -15.94
N ARG A 100 8.27 7.66 -15.04
CA ARG A 100 7.93 9.08 -14.92
C ARG A 100 9.13 9.95 -14.51
N ARG A 101 10.10 9.39 -13.80
CA ARG A 101 11.35 10.07 -13.42
C ARG A 101 12.41 10.02 -14.51
N GLY A 102 12.17 9.32 -15.62
CA GLY A 102 13.17 9.07 -16.65
C GLY A 102 14.21 8.01 -16.26
N ASP A 103 14.06 7.32 -15.13
CA ASP A 103 14.92 6.19 -14.75
C ASP A 103 14.48 4.93 -15.50
N ARG A 104 14.89 4.87 -16.77
CA ARG A 104 14.60 3.76 -17.69
C ARG A 104 15.19 2.45 -17.20
N GLU A 105 16.45 2.44 -16.79
CA GLU A 105 17.13 1.22 -16.35
C GLU A 105 16.46 0.62 -15.11
N GLY A 106 16.14 1.47 -14.12
CA GLY A 106 15.40 1.06 -12.94
C GLY A 106 14.02 0.51 -13.27
N ALA A 107 13.33 1.14 -14.21
CA ALA A 107 12.04 0.64 -14.69
C ALA A 107 12.15 -0.73 -15.36
N ILE A 108 13.11 -0.94 -16.28
CA ILE A 108 13.35 -2.22 -16.95
C ILE A 108 13.59 -3.33 -15.92
N ARG A 109 14.46 -3.07 -14.92
CA ARG A 109 14.73 -4.05 -13.85
C ARG A 109 13.46 -4.49 -13.12
N HIS A 110 12.60 -3.54 -12.75
CA HIS A 110 11.37 -3.87 -12.03
C HIS A 110 10.26 -4.44 -12.93
N LEU A 111 10.19 -4.08 -14.21
CA LEU A 111 9.30 -4.73 -15.18
C LEU A 111 9.66 -6.20 -15.37
N ARG A 112 10.96 -6.53 -15.48
CA ARG A 112 11.44 -7.91 -15.55
C ARG A 112 11.03 -8.70 -14.30
N ALA A 113 11.31 -8.16 -13.10
CA ALA A 113 10.92 -8.80 -11.85
C ALA A 113 9.40 -9.01 -11.71
N PHE A 114 8.58 -8.06 -12.18
CA PHE A 114 7.12 -8.22 -12.23
C PHE A 114 6.70 -9.37 -13.16
N LEU A 115 7.31 -9.49 -14.34
CA LEU A 115 6.99 -10.52 -15.33
C LEU A 115 7.53 -11.91 -14.97
N GLU A 116 8.57 -12.00 -14.14
CA GLU A 116 9.06 -13.27 -13.58
C GLU A 116 8.03 -13.93 -12.66
N ARG A 117 7.27 -13.13 -11.90
CA ARG A 117 6.24 -13.59 -10.96
C ARG A 117 4.96 -12.78 -11.11
N PRO A 118 4.23 -12.92 -12.23
CA PRO A 118 3.08 -12.09 -12.52
C PRO A 118 1.93 -12.37 -11.54
N PRO A 119 1.12 -11.36 -11.21
CA PRO A 119 -0.08 -11.57 -10.41
C PRO A 119 -1.05 -12.51 -11.14
N LYS A 120 -1.83 -13.27 -10.38
CA LYS A 120 -2.87 -14.17 -10.91
C LYS A 120 -4.25 -13.51 -10.75
N GLY A 121 -5.17 -13.81 -11.65
CA GLY A 121 -6.56 -13.37 -11.57
C GLY A 121 -7.05 -12.63 -12.83
N PRO A 122 -8.37 -12.39 -12.94
CA PRO A 122 -8.97 -11.82 -14.15
C PRO A 122 -8.45 -10.41 -14.46
N ASP A 123 -8.17 -9.62 -13.43
CA ASP A 123 -7.65 -8.25 -13.59
C ASP A 123 -6.14 -8.18 -13.84
N ALA A 124 -5.42 -9.31 -13.79
CA ALA A 124 -3.97 -9.34 -13.94
C ALA A 124 -3.52 -9.09 -15.39
N SER A 125 -4.31 -9.57 -16.37
CA SER A 125 -3.94 -9.56 -17.79
C SER A 125 -3.59 -8.15 -18.30
N ARG A 126 -4.37 -7.13 -17.92
CA ARG A 126 -4.08 -5.74 -18.33
C ARG A 126 -2.71 -5.25 -17.86
N TRP A 127 -2.32 -5.61 -16.64
CA TRP A 127 -1.05 -5.19 -16.05
C TRP A 127 0.13 -5.93 -16.70
N ILE A 128 -0.06 -7.22 -16.99
CA ILE A 128 0.90 -8.07 -17.68
C ILE A 128 1.16 -7.56 -19.10
N GLU A 129 0.10 -7.31 -19.87
CA GLU A 129 0.23 -6.82 -21.24
C GLU A 129 0.87 -5.42 -21.28
N HIS A 130 0.46 -4.52 -20.37
CA HIS A 130 1.12 -3.22 -20.23
C HIS A 130 2.61 -3.36 -19.91
N ALA A 131 2.98 -4.24 -18.98
CA ALA A 131 4.37 -4.44 -18.59
C ALA A 131 5.22 -5.02 -19.73
N LYS A 132 4.69 -5.98 -20.50
CA LYS A 132 5.36 -6.52 -21.69
C LYS A 132 5.57 -5.45 -22.76
N ALA A 133 4.54 -4.69 -23.08
CA ALA A 133 4.62 -3.62 -24.07
C ALA A 133 5.63 -2.54 -23.66
N SER A 134 5.57 -2.10 -22.40
CA SER A 134 6.52 -1.14 -21.85
C SER A 134 7.94 -1.68 -21.92
N LEU A 135 8.17 -2.93 -21.50
CA LEU A 135 9.50 -3.53 -21.53
C LEU A 135 10.04 -3.63 -22.96
N ALA A 136 9.21 -4.06 -23.91
CA ALA A 136 9.60 -4.19 -25.32
C ALA A 136 10.06 -2.84 -25.90
N GLN A 137 9.25 -1.78 -25.70
CA GLN A 137 9.60 -0.43 -26.12
C GLN A 137 10.91 0.05 -25.47
N LEU A 138 11.06 -0.18 -24.16
CA LEU A 138 12.25 0.26 -23.43
C LEU A 138 13.51 -0.53 -23.79
N THR A 139 13.40 -1.71 -24.39
CA THR A 139 14.57 -2.45 -24.89
C THR A 139 14.88 -2.19 -26.36
N SER A 140 13.87 -1.80 -27.16
CA SER A 140 14.09 -1.53 -28.59
C SER A 140 14.82 -0.22 -28.84
N GLU A 141 14.52 0.83 -28.05
CA GLU A 141 15.21 2.13 -28.24
C GLU A 141 16.65 2.12 -27.65
N GLU A 142 17.07 1.09 -26.92
CA GLU A 142 18.49 0.91 -26.54
C GLU A 142 19.34 0.34 -27.69
N SER A 143 18.69 -0.29 -28.68
CA SER A 143 19.35 -0.95 -29.82
C SER A 143 19.42 -0.08 -31.07
N SER A 144 18.94 1.18 -31.01
CA SER A 144 18.90 2.16 -32.11
C SER A 144 19.90 3.28 -31.88
#